data_AF-A0A965V8T7-F1
#
_entry.id   AF-A0A965V8T7-F1
#
_cell.length_a   1.000
_cell.length_b   1.000
_cell.length_c   1.000
_cell.angle_alpha   90.00
_cell.angle_beta   90.00
_cell.angle_gamma   90.00
#
_symmetry.space_group_name_H-M   'P 1'
#
loop_
_entity.id
_entity.type
_entity.pdbx_description
1 polymer ?
#
loop_
_entity_poly.entity_id
_entity_poly.type
_entity_poly.pdbx_seq_one_letter_code
_entity_poly.pdbx_strand_id
1 'polypeptide(L)'
;MCYRSGLPLMYRAMPSWFVKVESMRDNLLASNAQINWIPDHIKSGRFGKWLENARDWNIARARYWGNPIPIWKNDETGETVCLGSVAELEKYAGRKIDDLHMEFIDDITIPSPTGRGVLKRVPFVFDCWFESGSMPYAQMHYPFEHKEDFLKHFPADFICEGLDQTRGWFYTLNVLSTALFNKPPFKNVVVNGLVLAADGRKMSKSLKNYPDPMGTLDEFGADSVRLFLLNSPATVAEEVRFSVEGVKENTRRVLLPLWNAYSFFATYASLENFDPAKDLVKSNNELDMWIKLRLNELTRLVDESMQSYQIAKAVPSIVDFLDDLNNWYIRRSRRRFWEADKLAFSTLFEVLVQTVQLLAPFAPFAAEYFFEKLALTEGLGKVGSVHLSILPDAR
;
A
#
# COMPACT_ATOMS: atom_id res chain seq x y z
N MET A 1 -5.89 -17.02 -23.12
CA MET A 1 -4.65 -17.67 -22.63
C MET A 1 -4.75 -17.85 -21.12
N CYS A 2 -4.18 -18.92 -20.58
CA CYS A 2 -4.03 -19.12 -19.13
C CYS A 2 -3.06 -18.08 -18.57
N TYR A 3 -3.44 -17.40 -17.49
CA TYR A 3 -2.64 -16.33 -16.87
C TYR A 3 -1.35 -16.85 -16.18
N ARG A 4 -1.19 -18.17 -16.00
CA ARG A 4 0.00 -18.81 -15.43
C ARG A 4 0.89 -19.45 -16.49
N SER A 5 0.33 -20.36 -17.31
CA SER A 5 1.11 -21.13 -18.28
C SER A 5 1.21 -20.47 -19.66
N GLY A 6 0.39 -19.46 -19.94
CA GLY A 6 0.29 -18.86 -21.26
C GLY A 6 -0.41 -19.74 -22.31
N LEU A 7 -0.89 -20.95 -21.97
CA LEU A 7 -1.55 -21.82 -22.96
C LEU A 7 -2.95 -21.31 -23.38
N PRO A 8 -3.42 -21.56 -24.61
CA PRO A 8 -4.79 -21.27 -25.02
C PRO A 8 -5.83 -21.95 -24.12
N LEU A 9 -6.92 -21.25 -23.83
CA LEU A 9 -8.03 -21.80 -23.04
C LEU A 9 -9.10 -22.38 -23.96
N MET A 10 -9.84 -23.36 -23.46
CA MET A 10 -10.96 -23.99 -24.13
C MET A 10 -12.18 -23.99 -23.21
N TYR A 11 -13.33 -23.56 -23.71
CA TYR A 11 -14.59 -23.65 -22.99
C TYR A 11 -15.13 -25.08 -23.08
N ARG A 12 -15.36 -25.71 -21.91
CA ARG A 12 -15.87 -27.08 -21.80
C ARG A 12 -16.80 -27.18 -20.59
N ALA A 13 -17.87 -27.94 -20.73
CA ALA A 13 -18.75 -28.28 -19.61
C ALA A 13 -18.04 -29.26 -18.67
N MET A 14 -17.91 -28.86 -17.39
CA MET A 14 -17.30 -29.64 -16.33
C MET A 14 -18.09 -29.39 -15.03
N PRO A 15 -18.25 -30.38 -14.15
CA PRO A 15 -18.83 -30.15 -12.82
C PRO A 15 -17.92 -29.20 -12.03
N SER A 16 -18.50 -28.23 -11.32
CA SER A 16 -17.77 -27.26 -10.51
C SER A 16 -18.65 -26.68 -9.41
N TRP A 17 -18.03 -25.97 -8.46
CA TRP A 17 -18.71 -25.22 -7.40
C TRP A 17 -18.64 -23.73 -7.67
N PHE A 18 -19.76 -23.04 -7.45
CA PHE A 18 -19.90 -21.62 -7.72
C PHE A 18 -20.45 -20.88 -6.51
N VAL A 19 -19.93 -19.67 -6.27
CA VAL A 19 -20.60 -18.66 -5.43
C VAL A 19 -21.58 -17.90 -6.32
N LYS A 20 -22.82 -17.75 -5.84
CA LYS A 20 -23.92 -17.10 -6.58
C LYS A 20 -23.82 -15.57 -6.55
N VAL A 21 -22.87 -15.03 -7.31
CA VAL A 21 -22.57 -13.60 -7.40
C VAL A 21 -23.64 -12.83 -8.16
N GLU A 22 -24.28 -13.43 -9.17
CA GLU A 22 -25.24 -12.72 -10.02
C GLU A 22 -26.41 -12.14 -9.22
N SER A 23 -26.86 -12.84 -8.17
CA SER A 23 -27.96 -12.38 -7.31
C SER A 23 -27.59 -11.26 -6.33
N MET A 24 -26.31 -10.92 -6.18
CA MET A 24 -25.84 -9.86 -5.28
C MET A 24 -25.20 -8.67 -6.01
N ARG A 25 -25.41 -8.53 -7.32
CA ARG A 25 -24.85 -7.42 -8.13
C ARG A 25 -25.23 -6.05 -7.58
N ASP A 26 -26.49 -5.84 -7.21
CA ASP A 26 -26.94 -4.55 -6.71
C ASP A 26 -26.26 -4.21 -5.36
N ASN A 27 -26.12 -5.20 -4.48
CA ASN A 27 -25.39 -5.04 -3.21
C ASN A 27 -23.90 -4.76 -3.45
N LEU A 28 -23.29 -5.41 -4.45
CA LEU A 28 -21.90 -5.17 -4.84
C LEU A 28 -21.68 -3.74 -5.34
N LEU A 29 -22.59 -3.24 -6.18
CA LEU A 29 -22.54 -1.87 -6.70
C LEU A 29 -22.75 -0.85 -5.58
N ALA A 30 -23.72 -1.09 -4.68
CA ALA A 30 -23.97 -0.24 -3.51
C ALA A 30 -22.79 -0.25 -2.52
N SER A 31 -22.14 -1.40 -2.34
CA SER A 31 -20.92 -1.54 -1.55
C SER A 31 -19.76 -0.78 -2.17
N ASN A 32 -19.53 -0.95 -3.49
CA ASN A 32 -18.47 -0.25 -4.22
C ASN A 32 -18.63 1.28 -4.23
N ALA A 33 -19.87 1.78 -4.28
CA ALA A 33 -20.16 3.21 -4.27
C ALA A 33 -19.70 3.92 -2.98
N GLN A 34 -19.58 3.18 -1.86
CA GLN A 34 -19.11 3.70 -0.57
C GLN A 34 -17.58 3.81 -0.49
N ILE A 35 -16.85 3.18 -1.41
CA ILE A 35 -15.38 3.13 -1.39
C ILE A 35 -14.84 4.40 -2.03
N ASN A 36 -13.81 5.02 -1.45
CA ASN A 36 -13.03 6.06 -2.09
C ASN A 36 -11.93 5.44 -2.96
N TRP A 37 -12.03 5.59 -4.28
CA TRP A 37 -11.07 5.04 -5.24
C TRP A 37 -10.14 6.14 -5.73
N ILE A 38 -8.84 5.87 -5.75
CA ILE A 38 -7.83 6.77 -6.29
C ILE A 38 -7.09 6.02 -7.39
N PRO A 39 -7.22 6.41 -8.67
CA PRO A 39 -8.02 7.51 -9.18
C PRO A 39 -9.54 7.19 -9.26
N ASP A 40 -10.38 8.22 -9.15
CA ASP A 40 -11.83 8.07 -8.96
C ASP A 40 -12.54 7.41 -10.15
N HIS A 41 -12.00 7.57 -11.38
CA HIS A 41 -12.55 6.95 -12.58
C HIS A 41 -12.52 5.41 -12.57
N ILE A 42 -11.76 4.76 -11.67
CA ILE A 42 -11.75 3.29 -11.54
C ILE A 42 -13.07 2.78 -10.96
N LYS A 43 -13.66 3.53 -10.03
CA LYS A 43 -14.89 3.19 -9.30
C LYS A 43 -16.05 2.88 -10.22
N SER A 44 -16.36 3.79 -11.15
CA SER A 44 -17.44 3.67 -12.14
C SER A 44 -16.95 3.13 -13.48
N GLY A 45 -15.64 3.21 -13.76
CA GLY A 45 -15.02 2.71 -14.97
C GLY A 45 -14.66 1.23 -14.87
N ARG A 46 -13.34 0.95 -14.77
CA ARG A 46 -12.80 -0.42 -14.90
C ARG A 46 -13.43 -1.39 -13.89
N PHE A 47 -13.63 -0.98 -12.65
CA PHE A 47 -14.17 -1.84 -11.59
C PHE A 47 -15.70 -1.87 -11.59
N GLY A 48 -16.36 -0.70 -11.62
CA GLY A 48 -17.83 -0.61 -11.66
C GLY A 48 -18.47 -1.40 -12.80
N LYS A 49 -18.00 -1.20 -14.04
CA LYS A 49 -18.50 -1.93 -15.22
C LYS A 49 -18.30 -3.45 -15.15
N TRP A 50 -17.30 -3.89 -14.38
CA TRP A 50 -17.09 -5.32 -14.14
C TRP A 50 -18.10 -5.89 -13.15
N LEU A 51 -18.42 -5.15 -12.10
CA LEU A 51 -19.45 -5.54 -11.14
C LEU A 51 -20.84 -5.60 -11.77
N GLU A 52 -21.18 -4.65 -12.64
CA GLU A 52 -22.46 -4.63 -13.40
C GLU A 52 -22.71 -5.93 -14.18
N ASN A 53 -21.64 -6.54 -14.67
CA ASN A 53 -21.67 -7.74 -15.50
C ASN A 53 -21.13 -8.98 -14.76
N ALA A 54 -20.98 -8.91 -13.43
CA ALA A 54 -20.39 -9.99 -12.65
C ALA A 54 -21.18 -11.29 -12.81
N ARG A 55 -20.46 -12.39 -13.11
CA ARG A 55 -21.04 -13.73 -13.23
C ARG A 55 -20.78 -14.53 -11.97
N ASP A 56 -21.51 -15.63 -11.80
CA ASP A 56 -21.26 -16.56 -10.71
C ASP A 56 -19.81 -17.02 -10.72
N TRP A 57 -19.18 -16.97 -9.55
CA TRP A 57 -17.74 -17.18 -9.43
C TRP A 57 -17.45 -18.66 -9.23
N ASN A 58 -16.78 -19.26 -10.20
CA ASN A 58 -16.25 -20.62 -10.06
C ASN A 58 -15.11 -20.65 -9.04
N ILE A 59 -15.37 -21.22 -7.86
CA ILE A 59 -14.44 -21.32 -6.74
C ILE A 59 -13.73 -22.68 -6.66
N ALA A 60 -14.12 -23.67 -7.45
CA ALA A 60 -13.48 -24.99 -7.43
C ALA A 60 -12.32 -25.09 -8.42
N ARG A 61 -11.24 -25.72 -7.99
CA ARG A 61 -10.07 -26.03 -8.81
C ARG A 61 -9.73 -27.51 -8.68
N ALA A 62 -9.62 -28.20 -9.81
CA ALA A 62 -9.10 -29.58 -9.87
C ALA A 62 -7.56 -29.54 -9.76
N ARG A 63 -7.06 -29.32 -8.55
CA ARG A 63 -5.64 -29.16 -8.19
C ARG A 63 -5.38 -29.86 -6.85
N TYR A 64 -4.09 -30.01 -6.52
CA TYR A 64 -3.65 -30.72 -5.31
C TYR A 64 -3.28 -29.76 -4.18
N TRP A 65 -2.52 -28.70 -4.48
CA TRP A 65 -2.07 -27.72 -3.49
C TRP A 65 -3.04 -26.53 -3.40
N GLY A 66 -3.65 -26.35 -2.23
CA GLY A 66 -4.62 -25.30 -1.90
C GLY A 66 -5.59 -25.77 -0.81
N ASN A 67 -6.41 -24.86 -0.28
CA ASN A 67 -7.36 -25.22 0.76
C ASN A 67 -8.47 -26.14 0.22
N PRO A 68 -8.67 -27.35 0.78
CA PRO A 68 -9.74 -28.23 0.34
C PRO A 68 -11.13 -27.60 0.53
N ILE A 69 -12.03 -27.79 -0.43
CA ILE A 69 -13.43 -27.38 -0.25
C ILE A 69 -14.06 -28.32 0.79
N PRO A 70 -14.62 -27.79 1.91
CA PRO A 70 -15.09 -28.59 3.03
C PRO A 70 -16.50 -29.14 2.80
N ILE A 71 -16.74 -29.67 1.59
CA ILE A 71 -18.03 -30.24 1.20
C ILE A 71 -17.86 -31.74 0.98
N TRP A 72 -18.66 -32.51 1.71
CA TRP A 72 -18.84 -33.93 1.51
C TRP A 72 -20.10 -34.15 0.69
N LYS A 73 -20.05 -35.07 -0.28
CA LYS A 73 -21.13 -35.37 -1.19
C LYS A 73 -21.32 -36.89 -1.31
N ASN A 74 -22.57 -37.31 -1.40
CA ASN A 74 -22.93 -38.66 -1.83
C ASN A 74 -23.16 -38.64 -3.35
N ASP A 75 -22.39 -39.43 -4.10
CA ASP A 75 -22.46 -39.43 -5.57
C ASP A 75 -23.73 -40.10 -6.12
N GLU A 76 -24.38 -40.97 -5.35
CA GLU A 76 -25.62 -41.65 -5.75
C GLU A 76 -26.86 -40.78 -5.49
N THR A 77 -26.94 -40.15 -4.32
CA THR A 77 -28.12 -39.37 -3.92
C THR A 77 -28.01 -37.87 -4.23
N GLY A 78 -26.79 -37.37 -4.42
CA GLY A 78 -26.51 -35.94 -4.57
C GLY A 78 -26.57 -35.14 -3.26
N GLU A 79 -26.79 -35.79 -2.12
CA GLU A 79 -26.80 -35.18 -0.79
C GLU A 79 -25.43 -34.57 -0.46
N THR A 80 -25.43 -33.39 0.16
CA THR A 80 -24.21 -32.66 0.51
C THR A 80 -24.22 -32.18 1.96
N VAL A 81 -23.03 -32.18 2.57
CA VAL A 81 -22.78 -31.62 3.92
C VAL A 81 -21.57 -30.69 3.81
N CYS A 82 -21.70 -29.46 4.31
CA CYS A 82 -20.62 -28.49 4.39
C CYS A 82 -20.16 -28.37 5.85
N LEU A 83 -18.90 -28.66 6.14
CA LEU A 83 -18.33 -28.54 7.48
C LEU A 83 -17.74 -27.15 7.71
N GLY A 84 -18.05 -26.56 8.86
CA GLY A 84 -17.67 -25.19 9.20
C GLY A 84 -16.42 -25.06 10.07
N SER A 85 -15.90 -26.16 10.62
CA SER A 85 -14.74 -26.12 11.52
C SER A 85 -13.97 -27.44 11.59
N VAL A 86 -12.72 -27.39 12.05
CA VAL A 86 -11.91 -28.58 12.35
C VAL A 86 -12.60 -29.44 13.40
N ALA A 87 -13.17 -28.83 14.44
CA ALA A 87 -13.89 -29.55 15.50
C ALA A 87 -15.11 -30.32 14.99
N GLU A 88 -15.78 -29.86 13.92
CA GLU A 88 -16.84 -30.63 13.26
C GLU A 88 -16.28 -31.81 12.49
N LEU A 89 -15.16 -31.63 11.78
CA LEU A 89 -14.50 -32.69 11.02
C LEU A 89 -13.95 -33.79 11.93
N GLU A 90 -13.33 -33.44 13.05
CA GLU A 90 -12.76 -34.39 14.02
C GLU A 90 -13.81 -35.34 14.62
N LYS A 91 -15.07 -34.88 14.76
CA LYS A 91 -16.19 -35.74 15.21
C LYS A 91 -16.43 -36.92 14.26
N TYR A 92 -16.25 -36.72 12.95
CA TYR A 92 -16.40 -37.78 11.95
C TYR A 92 -15.12 -38.56 11.75
N ALA A 93 -13.96 -37.92 11.89
CA ALA A 93 -12.66 -38.57 11.74
C ALA A 93 -12.33 -39.51 12.90
N GLY A 94 -12.87 -39.26 14.10
CA GLY A 94 -12.54 -40.01 15.31
C GLY A 94 -11.09 -39.83 15.78
N ARG A 95 -10.40 -38.82 15.24
CA ARG A 95 -9.01 -38.47 15.54
C ARG A 95 -8.83 -36.95 15.47
N LYS A 96 -7.79 -36.47 16.14
CA LYS A 96 -7.33 -35.09 16.01
C LYS A 96 -6.79 -34.84 14.59
N ILE A 97 -7.04 -33.66 14.03
CA ILE A 97 -6.57 -33.25 12.70
C ILE A 97 -5.74 -31.98 12.85
N ASP A 98 -4.43 -32.11 12.64
CA ASP A 98 -3.49 -30.99 12.72
C ASP A 98 -3.26 -30.30 11.36
N ASP A 99 -3.53 -31.00 10.24
CA ASP A 99 -3.37 -30.50 8.88
C ASP A 99 -4.61 -30.82 8.04
N LEU A 100 -5.13 -29.80 7.35
CA LEU A 100 -6.35 -29.88 6.54
C LEU A 100 -6.08 -30.10 5.06
N HIS A 101 -4.82 -30.26 4.62
CA HIS A 101 -4.53 -30.58 3.22
C HIS A 101 -5.10 -31.95 2.81
N MET A 102 -5.37 -32.10 1.51
CA MET A 102 -6.16 -33.22 0.95
C MET A 102 -5.66 -34.59 1.40
N GLU A 103 -4.35 -34.80 1.41
CA GLU A 103 -3.70 -36.06 1.78
C GLU A 103 -4.00 -36.54 3.21
N PHE A 104 -4.45 -35.64 4.10
CA PHE A 104 -4.74 -35.94 5.50
C PHE A 104 -6.23 -36.08 5.81
N ILE A 105 -7.10 -35.63 4.90
CA ILE A 105 -8.54 -35.54 5.14
C ILE A 105 -9.42 -36.24 4.09
N ASP A 106 -8.87 -36.61 2.93
CA ASP A 106 -9.65 -37.25 1.84
C ASP A 106 -10.15 -38.66 2.19
N ASP A 107 -9.52 -39.33 3.16
CA ASP A 107 -9.96 -40.63 3.69
C ASP A 107 -11.20 -40.53 4.61
N ILE A 108 -11.52 -39.34 5.10
CA ILE A 108 -12.62 -39.12 6.06
C ILE A 108 -13.97 -39.15 5.33
N THR A 109 -14.87 -40.00 5.82
CA THR A 109 -16.26 -40.12 5.32
C THR A 109 -17.28 -39.64 6.34
N ILE A 110 -18.41 -39.15 5.86
CA ILE A 110 -19.54 -38.72 6.71
C ILE A 110 -20.73 -39.67 6.48
N PRO A 111 -21.35 -40.26 7.52
CA PRO A 111 -22.59 -41.03 7.35
C PRO A 111 -23.70 -40.15 6.75
N SER A 112 -24.45 -40.69 5.80
CA SER A 112 -25.59 -39.95 5.21
C SER A 112 -26.62 -39.55 6.27
N PRO A 113 -26.97 -38.25 6.39
CA PRO A 113 -28.08 -37.80 7.23
C PRO A 113 -29.41 -38.49 6.90
N THR A 114 -29.61 -38.91 5.64
CA THR A 114 -30.79 -39.69 5.20
C THR A 114 -30.63 -41.21 5.34
N GLY A 115 -29.52 -41.68 5.94
CA GLY A 115 -29.23 -43.09 6.16
C GLY A 115 -28.81 -43.87 4.91
N ARG A 116 -28.59 -43.20 3.78
CA ARG A 116 -28.25 -43.84 2.50
C ARG A 116 -26.75 -43.73 2.22
N GLY A 117 -25.98 -44.66 2.79
CA GLY A 117 -24.54 -44.79 2.53
C GLY A 117 -23.70 -43.70 3.21
N VAL A 118 -22.60 -43.31 2.56
CA VAL A 118 -21.62 -42.35 3.08
C VAL A 118 -21.35 -41.24 2.06
N LEU A 119 -21.01 -40.06 2.56
CA LEU A 119 -20.55 -38.93 1.77
C LEU A 119 -19.02 -38.90 1.81
N LYS A 120 -18.41 -38.52 0.68
CA LYS A 120 -16.96 -38.31 0.53
C LYS A 120 -16.68 -36.87 0.17
N ARG A 121 -15.52 -36.34 0.57
CA ARG A 121 -15.14 -34.97 0.22
C ARG A 121 -15.09 -34.81 -1.31
N VAL A 122 -15.58 -33.69 -1.81
CA VAL A 122 -15.47 -33.36 -3.25
C VAL A 122 -14.00 -33.20 -3.65
N PRO A 123 -13.57 -33.61 -4.86
CA PRO A 123 -12.15 -33.66 -5.24
C PRO A 123 -11.59 -32.29 -5.70
N PHE A 124 -11.97 -31.22 -5.00
CA PHE A 124 -11.63 -29.85 -5.37
C PHE A 124 -10.96 -29.12 -4.22
N VAL A 125 -10.00 -28.25 -4.56
CA VAL A 125 -9.50 -27.18 -3.69
C VAL A 125 -10.11 -25.85 -4.11
N PHE A 126 -10.03 -24.86 -3.23
CA PHE A 126 -10.47 -23.51 -3.53
C PHE A 126 -9.61 -22.85 -4.62
N ASP A 127 -10.24 -21.92 -5.33
CA ASP A 127 -9.54 -20.86 -6.05
C ASP A 127 -8.73 -20.03 -5.06
N CYS A 128 -7.44 -19.82 -5.31
CA CYS A 128 -6.57 -19.09 -4.37
C CYS A 128 -7.06 -17.65 -4.14
N TRP A 129 -7.82 -17.07 -5.07
CA TRP A 129 -8.46 -15.77 -4.86
C TRP A 129 -9.52 -15.80 -3.75
N PHE A 130 -10.17 -16.94 -3.49
CA PHE A 130 -11.05 -17.14 -2.34
C PHE A 130 -10.28 -16.96 -1.04
N GLU A 131 -9.12 -17.62 -0.93
CA GLU A 131 -8.24 -17.51 0.24
C GLU A 131 -7.77 -16.06 0.45
N SER A 132 -7.30 -15.41 -0.62
CA SER A 132 -6.83 -14.02 -0.53
C SER A 132 -7.97 -13.02 -0.21
N GLY A 133 -9.18 -13.28 -0.68
CA GLY A 133 -10.35 -12.45 -0.37
C GLY A 133 -10.92 -12.72 1.02
N SER A 134 -10.65 -13.90 1.59
CA SER A 134 -10.98 -14.25 2.98
C SER A 134 -10.03 -13.64 4.00
N MET A 135 -8.88 -13.13 3.56
CA MET A 135 -7.81 -12.59 4.41
C MET A 135 -8.30 -11.67 5.55
N PRO A 136 -9.25 -10.71 5.36
CA PRO A 136 -9.63 -9.77 6.42
C PRO A 136 -10.10 -10.44 7.71
N TYR A 137 -10.87 -11.52 7.60
CA TYR A 137 -11.39 -12.28 8.75
C TYR A 137 -10.56 -13.52 9.04
N ALA A 138 -10.01 -14.18 8.02
CA ALA A 138 -9.21 -15.39 8.18
C ALA A 138 -7.92 -15.14 8.97
N GLN A 139 -7.26 -13.99 8.79
CA GLN A 139 -6.03 -13.64 9.54
C GLN A 139 -6.26 -13.54 11.05
N MET A 140 -7.50 -13.26 11.46
CA MET A 140 -7.91 -13.09 12.86
C MET A 140 -8.49 -14.37 13.45
N HIS A 141 -8.48 -15.48 12.70
CA HIS A 141 -9.18 -16.71 13.05
C HIS A 141 -10.68 -16.49 13.36
N TYR A 142 -11.30 -15.46 12.76
CA TYR A 142 -12.73 -15.19 12.90
C TYR A 142 -13.53 -16.30 12.22
N PRO A 143 -14.63 -16.79 12.82
CA PRO A 143 -15.31 -16.27 14.01
C PRO A 143 -14.89 -16.92 15.34
N PHE A 144 -13.86 -17.78 15.34
CA PHE A 144 -13.46 -18.57 16.51
C PHE A 144 -12.73 -17.72 17.54
N GLU A 145 -11.87 -16.80 17.09
CA GLU A 145 -11.08 -15.91 17.94
C GLU A 145 -11.13 -14.47 17.41
N HIS A 146 -10.65 -13.53 18.24
CA HIS A 146 -10.47 -12.10 17.91
C HIS A 146 -11.67 -11.39 17.25
N LYS A 147 -12.88 -11.80 17.62
CA LYS A 147 -14.11 -11.27 17.04
C LYS A 147 -14.26 -9.76 17.21
N GLU A 148 -14.00 -9.25 18.41
CA GLU A 148 -14.12 -7.83 18.72
C GLU A 148 -13.08 -7.00 17.97
N ASP A 149 -11.84 -7.49 17.89
CA ASP A 149 -10.76 -6.86 17.14
C ASP A 149 -11.09 -6.81 15.64
N PHE A 150 -11.60 -7.89 15.05
CA PHE A 150 -12.05 -7.89 13.65
C PHE A 150 -13.15 -6.86 13.43
N LEU A 151 -14.19 -6.84 14.27
CA LEU A 151 -15.31 -5.90 14.12
C LEU A 151 -14.90 -4.43 14.32
N LYS A 152 -13.86 -4.16 15.10
CA LYS A 152 -13.33 -2.81 15.32
C LYS A 152 -12.53 -2.29 14.12
N HIS A 153 -11.78 -3.15 13.44
CA HIS A 153 -10.90 -2.76 12.34
C HIS A 153 -11.50 -3.01 10.95
N PHE A 154 -12.66 -3.68 10.86
CA PHE A 154 -13.37 -3.91 9.61
C PHE A 154 -14.51 -2.88 9.42
N PRO A 155 -14.55 -2.14 8.30
CA PRO A 155 -13.68 -2.24 7.13
C PRO A 155 -12.34 -1.52 7.28
N ALA A 156 -11.32 -2.02 6.56
CA ALA A 156 -9.98 -1.45 6.58
C ALA A 156 -9.97 0.00 6.07
N ASP A 157 -9.16 0.88 6.65
CA ASP A 157 -9.12 2.29 6.24
C ASP A 157 -8.47 2.49 4.86
N PHE A 158 -7.45 1.70 4.52
CA PHE A 158 -6.67 1.88 3.30
C PHE A 158 -6.08 0.57 2.78
N ILE A 159 -6.09 0.39 1.46
CA ILE A 159 -5.27 -0.59 0.73
C ILE A 159 -4.65 0.04 -0.51
N CYS A 160 -3.56 -0.54 -1.02
CA CYS A 160 -2.91 -0.09 -2.25
C CYS A 160 -2.34 -1.27 -3.03
N GLU A 161 -2.78 -1.45 -4.27
CA GLU A 161 -2.28 -2.49 -5.17
C GLU A 161 -2.41 -2.08 -6.65
N GLY A 162 -1.80 -2.89 -7.52
CA GLY A 162 -1.78 -2.64 -8.96
C GLY A 162 -3.15 -2.66 -9.64
N LEU A 163 -3.25 -1.95 -10.76
CA LEU A 163 -4.45 -1.86 -11.61
C LEU A 163 -5.03 -3.22 -12.04
N ASP A 164 -4.20 -4.27 -12.11
CA ASP A 164 -4.63 -5.64 -12.39
C ASP A 164 -5.47 -6.27 -11.27
N GLN A 165 -5.38 -5.78 -10.03
CA GLN A 165 -6.21 -6.27 -8.91
C GLN A 165 -7.69 -5.92 -9.03
N THR A 166 -8.07 -5.02 -9.95
CA THR A 166 -9.47 -4.80 -10.35
C THR A 166 -10.15 -6.04 -10.94
N ARG A 167 -9.39 -7.10 -11.24
CA ARG A 167 -9.89 -8.41 -11.69
C ARG A 167 -9.45 -9.57 -10.77
N GLY A 168 -8.79 -9.26 -9.66
CA GLY A 168 -8.24 -10.23 -8.71
C GLY A 168 -8.68 -9.91 -7.28
N TRP A 169 -7.74 -9.41 -6.47
CA TRP A 169 -7.95 -9.25 -5.03
C TRP A 169 -9.07 -8.26 -4.69
N PHE A 170 -9.14 -7.08 -5.32
CA PHE A 170 -10.21 -6.12 -5.05
C PHE A 170 -11.60 -6.69 -5.33
N TYR A 171 -11.72 -7.51 -6.38
CA TYR A 171 -12.98 -8.15 -6.75
C TYR A 171 -13.41 -9.17 -5.70
N THR A 172 -12.50 -10.07 -5.31
CA THR A 172 -12.84 -11.14 -4.35
C THR A 172 -13.04 -10.63 -2.94
N LEU A 173 -12.29 -9.62 -2.50
CA LEU A 173 -12.57 -8.88 -1.27
C LEU A 173 -14.00 -8.31 -1.27
N ASN A 174 -14.41 -7.65 -2.36
CA ASN A 174 -15.76 -7.09 -2.47
C ASN A 174 -16.83 -8.19 -2.46
N VAL A 175 -16.66 -9.26 -3.24
CA VAL A 175 -17.61 -10.39 -3.27
C VAL A 175 -17.80 -11.00 -1.90
N LEU A 176 -16.72 -11.36 -1.20
CA LEU A 176 -16.82 -12.01 0.11
C LEU A 176 -17.33 -11.06 1.19
N SER A 177 -16.87 -9.82 1.19
CA SER A 177 -17.30 -8.78 2.13
C SER A 177 -18.79 -8.47 1.99
N THR A 178 -19.29 -8.29 0.76
CA THR A 178 -20.71 -8.07 0.50
C THR A 178 -21.53 -9.31 0.85
N ALA A 179 -21.07 -10.51 0.52
CA ALA A 179 -21.79 -11.75 0.82
C ALA A 179 -21.91 -12.03 2.32
N LEU A 180 -20.85 -11.81 3.09
CA LEU A 180 -20.77 -12.20 4.50
C LEU A 180 -21.19 -11.08 5.46
N PHE A 181 -20.94 -9.82 5.10
CA PHE A 181 -21.09 -8.68 6.00
C PHE A 181 -21.94 -7.54 5.42
N ASN A 182 -22.32 -7.61 4.14
CA ASN A 182 -23.05 -6.56 3.43
C ASN A 182 -22.43 -5.16 3.58
N LYS A 183 -21.10 -5.08 3.53
CA LYS A 183 -20.30 -3.85 3.66
C LYS A 183 -19.14 -3.85 2.65
N PRO A 184 -18.54 -2.70 2.34
CA PRO A 184 -17.28 -2.67 1.62
C PRO A 184 -16.15 -3.28 2.46
N PRO A 185 -15.16 -3.95 1.84
CA PRO A 185 -14.01 -4.51 2.56
C PRO A 185 -13.02 -3.45 3.05
N PHE A 186 -13.00 -2.29 2.42
CA PHE A 186 -12.07 -1.17 2.70
C PHE A 186 -12.72 0.17 2.37
N LYS A 187 -12.26 1.24 3.03
CA LYS A 187 -12.76 2.62 2.85
C LYS A 187 -12.05 3.35 1.72
N ASN A 188 -10.72 3.24 1.62
CA ASN A 188 -9.91 3.90 0.60
C ASN A 188 -9.06 2.87 -0.17
N VAL A 189 -8.94 3.03 -1.48
CA VAL A 189 -8.04 2.23 -2.32
C VAL A 189 -7.25 3.12 -3.27
N VAL A 190 -5.93 3.03 -3.19
CA VAL A 190 -5.02 3.60 -4.21
C VAL A 190 -4.67 2.50 -5.20
N VAL A 191 -4.91 2.78 -6.48
CA VAL A 191 -4.63 1.87 -7.58
C VAL A 191 -3.37 2.35 -8.28
N ASN A 192 -2.25 1.66 -8.08
CA ASN A 192 -1.03 2.01 -8.78
C ASN A 192 -1.03 1.45 -10.21
N GLY A 193 -0.33 2.16 -11.08
CA GLY A 193 -0.13 1.74 -12.46
C GLY A 193 0.91 0.64 -12.57
N LEU A 194 1.19 0.24 -13.82
CA LEU A 194 2.11 -0.86 -14.09
C LEU A 194 3.53 -0.33 -14.31
N VAL A 195 4.48 -0.93 -13.58
CA VAL A 195 5.91 -0.71 -13.83
C VAL A 195 6.34 -1.60 -14.99
N LEU A 196 6.82 -0.95 -16.05
CA LEU A 196 7.29 -1.58 -17.28
C LEU A 196 8.80 -1.54 -17.36
N ALA A 197 9.36 -2.47 -18.14
CA ALA A 197 10.74 -2.43 -18.57
C ALA A 197 11.03 -1.16 -19.39
N ALA A 198 12.32 -0.81 -19.52
CA ALA A 198 12.75 0.36 -20.30
C ALA A 198 12.27 0.30 -21.78
N ASP A 199 12.10 -0.91 -22.32
CA ASP A 199 11.58 -1.17 -23.67
C ASP A 199 10.04 -1.13 -23.77
N GLY A 200 9.33 -0.85 -22.66
CA GLY A 200 7.87 -0.77 -22.60
C GLY A 200 7.15 -2.11 -22.46
N ARG A 201 7.86 -3.24 -22.36
CA ARG A 201 7.23 -4.54 -22.08
C ARG A 201 6.96 -4.72 -20.60
N LYS A 202 5.95 -5.55 -20.26
CA LYS A 202 5.73 -5.99 -18.87
C LYS A 202 6.99 -6.67 -18.34
N MET A 203 7.41 -6.29 -17.14
CA MET A 203 8.54 -6.95 -16.48
C MET A 203 8.22 -8.42 -16.19
N SER A 204 9.15 -9.31 -16.50
CA SER A 204 9.00 -10.74 -16.20
C SER A 204 10.32 -11.36 -15.77
N LYS A 205 10.29 -12.13 -14.68
CA LYS A 205 11.42 -12.95 -14.22
C LYS A 205 11.95 -13.87 -15.33
N SER A 206 11.07 -14.39 -16.19
CA SER A 206 11.48 -15.26 -17.30
C SER A 206 12.19 -14.50 -18.43
N LEU A 207 11.81 -13.23 -18.66
CA LEU A 207 12.39 -12.39 -19.70
C LEU A 207 13.66 -11.67 -19.24
N LYS A 208 13.88 -11.58 -17.92
CA LYS A 208 15.00 -10.83 -17.31
C LYS A 208 15.15 -9.41 -17.91
N ASN A 209 14.02 -8.77 -18.23
CA ASN A 209 13.95 -7.50 -18.96
C ASN A 209 13.90 -6.27 -18.05
N TYR A 210 14.32 -6.39 -16.80
CA TYR A 210 14.31 -5.31 -15.82
C TYR A 210 15.65 -5.26 -15.09
N PRO A 211 16.12 -4.07 -14.68
CA PRO A 211 17.33 -3.98 -13.86
C PRO A 211 17.09 -4.72 -12.55
N ASP A 212 18.16 -5.33 -12.01
CA ASP A 212 18.06 -6.03 -10.73
C ASP A 212 17.59 -5.04 -9.63
N PRO A 213 16.44 -5.30 -8.98
CA PRO A 213 15.93 -4.42 -7.94
C PRO A 213 16.92 -4.26 -6.80
N MET A 214 17.63 -5.33 -6.41
CA MET A 214 18.61 -5.28 -5.33
C MET A 214 19.84 -4.46 -5.74
N GLY A 215 20.42 -4.73 -6.92
CA GLY A 215 21.52 -3.90 -7.43
C GLY A 215 21.17 -2.41 -7.56
N THR A 216 19.92 -2.08 -7.91
CA THR A 216 19.46 -0.68 -7.97
C THR A 216 19.36 -0.05 -6.56
N LEU A 217 18.86 -0.81 -5.58
CA LEU A 217 18.82 -0.37 -4.19
C LEU A 217 20.21 -0.19 -3.60
N ASP A 218 21.15 -1.08 -3.93
CA ASP A 218 22.54 -1.00 -3.47
C ASP A 218 23.28 0.20 -4.05
N GLU A 219 23.03 0.55 -5.33
CA GLU A 219 23.69 1.68 -5.99
C GLU A 219 23.10 3.05 -5.59
N PHE A 220 21.77 3.16 -5.46
CA PHE A 220 21.10 4.45 -5.26
C PHE A 220 20.45 4.64 -3.89
N GLY A 221 20.26 3.57 -3.12
CA GLY A 221 19.51 3.60 -1.87
C GLY A 221 17.99 3.52 -2.07
N ALA A 222 17.31 3.13 -0.99
CA ALA A 222 15.86 2.93 -0.99
C ALA A 222 15.07 4.23 -1.27
N ASP A 223 15.51 5.36 -0.71
CA ASP A 223 14.80 6.64 -0.83
C ASP A 223 14.78 7.15 -2.27
N SER A 224 15.86 6.97 -3.01
CA SER A 224 15.94 7.31 -4.43
C SER A 224 14.92 6.53 -5.26
N VAL A 225 14.78 5.23 -4.99
CA VAL A 225 13.79 4.37 -5.67
C VAL A 225 12.36 4.76 -5.26
N ARG A 226 12.12 5.03 -3.97
CA ARG A 226 10.81 5.49 -3.47
C ARG A 226 10.39 6.79 -4.12
N LEU A 227 11.25 7.81 -4.10
CA LEU A 227 10.98 9.12 -4.70
C LEU A 227 10.74 9.02 -6.20
N PHE A 228 11.49 8.16 -6.91
CA PHE A 228 11.22 7.89 -8.33
C PHE A 228 9.80 7.36 -8.56
N LEU A 229 9.39 6.33 -7.81
CA LEU A 229 8.07 5.73 -7.97
C LEU A 229 6.94 6.69 -7.56
N LEU A 230 7.11 7.40 -6.45
CA LEU A 230 6.13 8.35 -5.92
C LEU A 230 5.96 9.60 -6.79
N ASN A 231 6.98 9.96 -7.57
CA ASN A 231 6.94 11.06 -8.52
C ASN A 231 6.63 10.60 -9.96
N SER A 232 6.18 9.35 -10.13
CA SER A 232 5.90 8.78 -11.45
C SER A 232 4.40 8.69 -11.73
N PRO A 233 4.00 8.55 -13.02
CA PRO A 233 2.60 8.33 -13.38
C PRO A 233 1.96 7.08 -12.74
N ALA A 234 2.76 6.17 -12.18
CA ALA A 234 2.24 5.00 -11.46
C ALA A 234 1.35 5.37 -10.27
N THR A 235 1.53 6.54 -9.65
CA THR A 235 0.67 6.99 -8.54
C THR A 235 -0.75 7.39 -8.97
N VAL A 236 -1.00 7.47 -10.28
CA VAL A 236 -2.32 7.80 -10.87
C VAL A 236 -2.82 6.70 -11.81
N ALA A 237 -2.45 5.45 -11.53
CA ALA A 237 -2.82 4.25 -12.30
C ALA A 237 -2.27 4.17 -13.73
N GLU A 238 -1.26 4.98 -14.09
CA GLU A 238 -0.64 4.98 -15.42
C GLU A 238 0.66 4.15 -15.49
N GLU A 239 1.05 3.77 -16.69
CA GLU A 239 2.27 3.00 -16.91
C GLU A 239 3.52 3.86 -16.69
N VAL A 240 4.51 3.32 -15.98
CA VAL A 240 5.83 3.94 -15.83
C VAL A 240 6.91 3.01 -16.36
N ARG A 241 7.83 3.53 -17.15
CA ARG A 241 9.03 2.79 -17.54
C ARG A 241 10.10 2.98 -16.48
N PHE A 242 10.47 1.91 -15.81
CA PHE A 242 11.54 1.95 -14.83
C PHE A 242 12.88 2.15 -15.53
N SER A 243 13.66 3.12 -15.06
CA SER A 243 15.01 3.37 -15.57
C SER A 243 15.93 3.88 -14.47
N VAL A 244 17.19 3.44 -14.50
CA VAL A 244 18.23 3.91 -13.57
C VAL A 244 18.45 5.43 -13.69
N GLU A 245 18.38 5.97 -14.90
CA GLU A 245 18.50 7.43 -15.11
C GLU A 245 17.35 8.20 -14.45
N GLY A 246 16.13 7.67 -14.51
CA GLY A 246 14.99 8.25 -13.80
C GLY A 246 15.18 8.27 -12.28
N VAL A 247 15.79 7.22 -11.71
CA VAL A 247 16.15 7.15 -10.28
C VAL A 247 17.20 8.21 -9.94
N LYS A 248 18.26 8.33 -10.74
CA LYS A 248 19.30 9.36 -10.57
C LYS A 248 18.73 10.78 -10.61
N GLU A 249 17.86 11.06 -11.58
CA GLU A 249 17.28 12.38 -11.76
C GLU A 249 16.39 12.79 -10.57
N ASN A 250 15.51 11.89 -10.10
CA ASN A 250 14.67 12.19 -8.93
C ASN A 250 15.50 12.40 -7.66
N THR A 251 16.58 11.63 -7.50
CA THR A 251 17.55 11.82 -6.41
C THR A 251 18.16 13.23 -6.45
N ARG A 252 18.58 13.68 -7.63
CA ARG A 252 19.17 15.02 -7.83
C ARG A 252 18.20 16.16 -7.58
N ARG A 253 16.89 15.93 -7.69
CA ARG A 253 15.86 16.96 -7.50
C ARG A 253 15.41 17.12 -6.04
N VAL A 254 15.64 16.12 -5.19
CA VAL A 254 15.21 16.15 -3.78
C VAL A 254 16.41 16.02 -2.82
N LEU A 255 17.10 14.88 -2.85
CA LEU A 255 18.10 14.56 -1.83
C LEU A 255 19.34 15.46 -1.94
N LEU A 256 19.77 15.78 -3.16
CA LEU A 256 20.93 16.65 -3.37
C LEU A 256 20.67 18.12 -2.94
N PRO A 257 19.55 18.77 -3.31
CA PRO A 257 19.18 20.09 -2.79
C PRO A 257 19.03 20.13 -1.26
N LEU A 258 18.46 19.08 -0.66
CA LEU A 258 18.37 18.98 0.80
C LEU A 258 19.76 18.89 1.45
N TRP A 259 20.64 18.04 0.92
CA TRP A 259 22.02 17.94 1.36
C TRP A 259 22.76 19.28 1.25
N ASN A 260 22.60 19.98 0.13
CA ASN A 260 23.24 21.28 -0.09
C ASN A 260 22.76 22.34 0.91
N ALA A 261 21.46 22.41 1.17
CA ALA A 261 20.88 23.33 2.15
C ALA A 261 21.36 23.01 3.58
N TYR A 262 21.34 21.73 3.97
CA TYR A 262 21.86 21.28 5.27
C TYR A 262 23.37 21.55 5.40
N SER A 263 24.17 21.19 4.41
CA SER A 263 25.63 21.37 4.42
C SER A 263 26.01 22.84 4.53
N PHE A 264 25.30 23.72 3.81
CA PHE A 264 25.43 25.16 3.96
C PHE A 264 25.14 25.59 5.39
N PHE A 265 23.99 25.21 5.96
CA PHE A 265 23.63 25.54 7.33
C PHE A 265 24.68 25.05 8.33
N ALA A 266 25.02 23.75 8.30
CA ALA A 266 25.95 23.13 9.24
C ALA A 266 27.35 23.78 9.19
N THR A 267 27.84 24.13 8.00
CA THR A 267 29.14 24.79 7.82
C THR A 267 29.16 26.15 8.50
N TYR A 268 28.22 27.04 8.17
CA TYR A 268 28.21 28.40 8.72
C TYR A 268 27.79 28.44 10.20
N ALA A 269 26.86 27.57 10.63
CA ALA A 269 26.47 27.47 12.03
C ALA A 269 27.64 27.03 12.91
N SER A 270 28.48 26.10 12.42
CA SER A 270 29.67 25.67 13.14
C SER A 270 30.74 26.77 13.21
N LEU A 271 30.96 27.51 12.12
CA LEU A 271 31.93 28.62 12.09
C LEU A 271 31.55 29.74 13.08
N GLU A 272 30.26 30.07 13.15
CA GLU A 272 29.74 31.12 14.02
C GLU A 272 29.35 30.63 15.43
N ASN A 273 29.61 29.35 15.75
CA ASN A 273 29.22 28.69 17.00
C ASN A 273 27.74 28.89 17.37
N PHE A 274 26.85 28.86 16.36
CA PHE A 274 25.40 29.01 16.56
C PHE A 274 24.83 27.79 17.27
N ASP A 275 24.17 28.01 18.41
CA ASP A 275 23.54 26.96 19.22
C ASP A 275 22.01 27.12 19.19
N PRO A 276 21.26 26.30 18.43
CA PRO A 276 19.80 26.37 18.38
C PRO A 276 19.11 26.18 19.73
N ALA A 277 19.77 25.64 20.76
CA ALA A 277 19.19 25.55 22.09
C ALA A 277 19.16 26.91 22.82
N LYS A 278 19.95 27.90 22.37
CA LYS A 278 20.13 29.20 23.06
C LYS A 278 19.91 30.40 22.15
N ASP A 279 20.24 30.28 20.88
CA ASP A 279 20.35 31.39 19.94
C ASP A 279 19.13 31.59 19.03
N LEU A 280 18.06 30.82 19.21
CA LEU A 280 16.84 30.96 18.40
C LEU A 280 16.16 32.31 18.63
N VAL A 281 16.01 33.07 17.56
CA VAL A 281 15.35 34.38 17.54
C VAL A 281 14.35 34.45 16.40
N LYS A 282 13.18 35.05 16.68
CA LYS A 282 12.15 35.29 15.66
C LYS A 282 12.57 36.43 14.73
N SER A 283 12.57 36.16 13.43
CA SER A 283 12.84 37.15 12.39
C SER A 283 11.57 37.81 11.86
N ASN A 284 11.63 39.13 11.67
CA ASN A 284 10.66 39.92 10.91
C ASN A 284 11.22 40.35 9.54
N ASN A 285 12.36 39.77 9.11
CA ASN A 285 12.92 40.03 7.79
C ASN A 285 11.98 39.48 6.71
N GLU A 286 11.75 40.25 5.64
CA GLU A 286 10.81 39.88 4.58
C GLU A 286 11.16 38.55 3.90
N LEU A 287 12.45 38.25 3.67
CA LEU A 287 12.87 36.98 3.08
C LEU A 287 12.69 35.80 4.04
N ASP A 288 12.91 36.01 5.34
CA ASP A 288 12.71 34.99 6.37
C ASP A 288 11.22 34.65 6.53
N MET A 289 10.36 35.68 6.53
CA MET A 289 8.91 35.50 6.54
C MET A 289 8.44 34.80 5.26
N TRP A 290 8.98 35.18 4.11
CA TRP A 290 8.65 34.55 2.82
C TRP A 290 8.96 33.05 2.80
N ILE A 291 10.17 32.62 3.21
CA ILE A 291 10.49 31.18 3.19
C ILE A 291 9.65 30.38 4.19
N LYS A 292 9.29 30.97 5.33
CA LYS A 292 8.35 30.37 6.29
C LYS A 292 6.93 30.23 5.71
N LEU A 293 6.47 31.22 4.94
CA LEU A 293 5.19 31.12 4.21
C LEU A 293 5.23 30.01 3.16
N ARG A 294 6.35 29.86 2.43
CA ARG A 294 6.52 28.76 1.45
C ARG A 294 6.54 27.39 2.12
N LEU A 295 7.18 27.27 3.29
CA LEU A 295 7.14 26.04 4.09
C LEU A 295 5.74 25.71 4.59
N ASN A 296 4.97 26.72 5.00
CA ASN A 296 3.58 26.55 5.42
C ASN A 296 2.70 26.07 4.26
N GLU A 297 2.90 26.64 3.07
CA GLU A 297 2.22 26.19 1.86
C GLU A 297 2.58 24.75 1.49
N LEU A 298 3.87 24.38 1.59
CA LEU A 298 4.30 22.98 1.44
C LEU A 298 3.58 22.07 2.43
N THR A 299 3.55 22.44 3.71
CA THR A 299 2.90 21.68 4.77
C THR A 299 1.43 21.42 4.44
N ARG A 300 0.69 22.46 4.05
CA ARG A 300 -0.71 22.35 3.62
C ARG A 300 -0.88 21.44 2.40
N LEU A 301 -0.04 21.58 1.38
CA LEU A 301 -0.12 20.77 0.16
C LEU A 301 0.16 19.28 0.43
N VAL A 302 1.14 18.98 1.28
CA VAL A 302 1.45 17.60 1.70
C VAL A 302 0.28 17.03 2.50
N ASP A 303 -0.24 17.76 3.48
CA ASP A 303 -1.38 17.33 4.29
C ASP A 303 -2.63 17.05 3.44
N GLU A 304 -3.02 17.99 2.57
CA GLU A 304 -4.16 17.82 1.64
C GLU A 304 -3.96 16.61 0.70
N SER A 305 -2.74 16.42 0.19
CA SER A 305 -2.42 15.29 -0.70
C SER A 305 -2.51 13.94 0.01
N MET A 306 -2.03 13.87 1.26
CA MET A 306 -2.05 12.65 2.06
C MET A 306 -3.46 12.33 2.57
N GLN A 307 -4.21 13.31 3.05
CA GLN A 307 -5.61 13.14 3.48
C GLN A 307 -6.53 12.68 2.34
N SER A 308 -6.30 13.18 1.13
CA SER A 308 -7.05 12.79 -0.06
C SER A 308 -6.49 11.55 -0.78
N TYR A 309 -5.41 10.95 -0.28
CA TYR A 309 -4.64 9.87 -0.90
C TYR A 309 -4.12 10.17 -2.32
N GLN A 310 -4.10 11.44 -2.72
CA GLN A 310 -3.56 11.92 -4.01
C GLN A 310 -2.05 12.22 -3.89
N ILE A 311 -1.28 11.19 -3.54
CA ILE A 311 0.17 11.29 -3.25
C ILE A 311 1.00 11.83 -4.42
N ALA A 312 0.48 11.75 -5.65
CA ALA A 312 1.12 12.26 -6.86
C ALA A 312 1.51 13.75 -6.79
N LYS A 313 0.84 14.53 -5.92
CA LYS A 313 1.07 15.97 -5.75
C LYS A 313 2.11 16.30 -4.67
N ALA A 314 2.41 15.36 -3.77
CA ALA A 314 3.25 15.63 -2.60
C ALA A 314 4.74 15.78 -2.96
N VAL A 315 5.31 14.84 -3.71
CA VAL A 315 6.74 14.90 -4.08
C VAL A 315 7.05 16.10 -4.99
N PRO A 316 6.25 16.44 -6.02
CA PRO A 316 6.46 17.65 -6.80
C PRO A 316 6.51 18.93 -5.96
N SER A 317 5.61 19.08 -4.97
CA SER A 317 5.59 20.28 -4.12
C SER A 317 6.81 20.35 -3.19
N ILE A 318 7.36 19.21 -2.74
CA ILE A 318 8.66 19.15 -2.03
C ILE A 318 9.80 19.61 -2.94
N VAL A 319 9.82 19.18 -4.21
CA VAL A 319 10.84 19.60 -5.18
C VAL A 319 10.82 21.11 -5.39
N ASP A 320 9.63 21.68 -5.61
CA ASP A 320 9.46 23.12 -5.83
C ASP A 320 9.92 23.93 -4.61
N PHE A 321 9.58 23.47 -3.40
CA PHE A 321 10.02 24.11 -2.17
C PHE A 321 11.55 24.05 -1.98
N LEU A 322 12.18 22.91 -2.28
CA LEU A 322 13.63 22.77 -2.17
C LEU A 322 14.39 23.65 -3.17
N ASP A 323 13.80 23.91 -4.35
CA ASP A 323 14.31 24.90 -5.30
C ASP A 323 14.22 26.32 -4.71
N ASP A 324 13.05 26.73 -4.20
CA ASP A 324 12.85 28.02 -3.53
C ASP A 324 13.86 28.23 -2.38
N LEU A 325 14.07 27.19 -1.55
CA LEU A 325 14.99 27.20 -0.42
C LEU A 325 16.44 27.45 -0.88
N ASN A 326 16.91 26.71 -1.88
CA ASN A 326 18.31 26.78 -2.32
C ASN A 326 18.58 27.98 -3.23
N ASN A 327 17.77 28.15 -4.27
CA ASN A 327 18.03 29.07 -5.36
C ASN A 327 17.50 30.48 -5.10
N TRP A 328 16.56 30.64 -4.17
CA TRP A 328 16.04 31.94 -3.77
C TRP A 328 16.50 32.32 -2.35
N TYR A 329 16.05 31.60 -1.32
CA TYR A 329 16.29 31.99 0.08
C TYR A 329 17.78 31.99 0.42
N ILE A 330 18.44 30.82 0.33
CA ILE A 330 19.86 30.68 0.67
C ILE A 330 20.69 31.58 -0.21
N ARG A 331 20.46 31.57 -1.53
CA ARG A 331 21.23 32.38 -2.50
C ARG A 331 21.20 33.87 -2.17
N ARG A 332 20.02 34.43 -1.87
CA ARG A 332 19.86 35.87 -1.58
C ARG A 332 20.24 36.24 -0.14
N SER A 333 20.27 35.26 0.76
CA SER A 333 20.62 35.46 2.17
C SER A 333 22.08 35.14 2.50
N ARG A 334 22.91 34.62 1.57
CA ARG A 334 24.31 34.22 1.83
C ARG A 334 25.12 35.25 2.63
N ARG A 335 25.02 36.54 2.26
CA ARG A 335 25.74 37.62 2.96
C ARG A 335 25.35 37.70 4.45
N ARG A 336 24.09 37.45 4.80
CA ARG A 336 23.60 37.45 6.19
C ARG A 336 24.25 36.34 7.02
N PHE A 337 24.51 35.18 6.41
CA PHE A 337 25.24 34.09 7.08
C PHE A 337 26.74 34.41 7.25
N TRP A 338 27.36 35.15 6.33
CA TRP A 338 28.74 35.66 6.49
C TRP A 338 28.84 36.76 7.56
N GLU A 339 27.76 37.50 7.77
CA GLU A 339 27.65 38.56 8.79
C GLU A 339 27.15 38.02 10.15
N ALA A 340 27.12 36.69 10.32
CA ALA A 340 26.68 36.02 11.54
C ALA A 340 25.25 36.38 12.01
N ASP A 341 24.33 36.65 11.07
CA ASP A 341 22.94 37.05 11.39
C ASP A 341 22.14 35.89 12.01
N LYS A 342 21.98 35.93 13.33
CA LYS A 342 21.23 34.94 14.12
C LYS A 342 19.77 34.77 13.66
N LEU A 343 19.15 35.80 13.07
CA LEU A 343 17.77 35.72 12.56
C LEU A 343 17.68 34.77 11.35
N ALA A 344 18.68 34.84 10.46
CA ALA A 344 18.77 33.97 9.29
C ALA A 344 19.09 32.52 9.68
N PHE A 345 20.01 32.32 10.63
CA PHE A 345 20.32 30.99 11.17
C PHE A 345 19.11 30.34 11.84
N SER A 346 18.39 31.09 12.68
CA SER A 346 17.18 30.60 13.35
C SER A 346 16.10 30.18 12.35
N THR A 347 15.89 31.01 11.31
CA THR A 347 14.91 30.72 10.27
C THR A 347 15.30 29.48 9.45
N LEU A 348 16.55 29.38 9.00
CA LEU A 348 17.01 28.25 8.20
C LEU A 348 16.98 26.94 9.01
N PHE A 349 17.35 26.99 10.29
CA PHE A 349 17.25 25.83 11.18
C PHE A 349 15.81 25.32 11.29
N GLU A 350 14.86 26.19 11.64
CA GLU A 350 13.45 25.84 11.75
C GLU A 350 12.89 25.26 10.44
N VAL A 351 13.27 25.87 9.31
CA VAL A 351 12.86 25.43 7.99
C VAL A 351 13.40 24.04 7.66
N LEU A 352 14.68 23.78 7.93
CA LEU A 352 15.29 22.47 7.67
C LEU A 352 14.66 21.37 8.52
N VAL A 353 14.44 21.62 9.81
CA VAL A 353 13.80 20.66 10.72
C VAL A 353 12.42 20.26 10.20
N GLN A 354 11.55 21.23 9.93
CA GLN A 354 10.19 20.92 9.46
C GLN A 354 10.18 20.27 8.06
N THR A 355 11.09 20.68 7.17
CA THR A 355 11.24 20.04 5.85
C THR A 355 11.58 18.57 5.98
N VAL A 356 12.50 18.23 6.90
CA VAL A 356 12.91 16.85 7.18
C VAL A 356 11.76 16.03 7.77
N GLN A 357 10.97 16.63 8.68
CA GLN A 357 9.78 15.97 9.22
C GLN A 357 8.73 15.67 8.13
N LEU A 358 8.46 16.63 7.23
CA LEU A 358 7.55 16.44 6.10
C LEU A 358 8.05 15.41 5.09
N LEU A 359 9.37 15.26 4.94
CA LEU A 359 9.98 14.30 4.04
C LEU A 359 9.90 12.85 4.55
N ALA A 360 9.77 12.64 5.86
CA ALA A 360 9.87 11.33 6.52
C ALA A 360 8.96 10.21 5.93
N PRO A 361 7.70 10.46 5.54
CA PRO A 361 6.85 9.44 4.91
C PRO A 361 7.35 9.01 3.52
N PHE A 362 8.10 9.88 2.82
CA PHE A 362 8.50 9.70 1.43
C PHE A 362 9.92 9.14 1.31
N ALA A 363 10.88 9.72 2.04
CA ALA A 363 12.29 9.33 2.07
C ALA A 363 12.76 9.13 3.52
N PRO A 364 12.37 8.01 4.17
CA PRO A 364 12.57 7.81 5.60
C PRO A 364 14.03 7.81 6.04
N PHE A 365 14.95 7.24 5.27
CA PHE A 365 16.35 7.10 5.68
C PHE A 365 17.09 8.44 5.64
N ALA A 366 16.87 9.22 4.58
CA ALA A 366 17.39 10.57 4.44
C ALA A 366 16.79 11.49 5.50
N ALA A 367 15.48 11.39 5.74
CA ALA A 367 14.83 12.17 6.78
C ALA A 367 15.43 11.86 8.17
N GLU A 368 15.62 10.58 8.52
CA GLU A 368 16.24 10.21 9.78
C GLU A 368 17.67 10.75 9.90
N TYR A 369 18.49 10.55 8.86
CA TYR A 369 19.87 11.03 8.83
C TYR A 369 19.96 12.55 9.09
N PHE A 370 19.15 13.36 8.40
CA PHE A 370 19.18 14.80 8.59
C PHE A 370 18.56 15.21 9.94
N PHE A 371 17.53 14.50 10.42
CA PHE A 371 16.92 14.78 11.70
C PHE A 371 17.90 14.56 12.85
N GLU A 372 18.65 13.47 12.86
CA GLU A 372 19.69 13.22 13.87
C GLU A 372 20.72 14.36 13.94
N LYS A 373 21.05 14.97 12.78
CA LYS A 373 21.98 16.11 12.71
C LYS A 373 21.37 17.44 13.11
N LEU A 374 20.05 17.57 12.98
CA LEU A 374 19.30 18.79 13.28
C LEU A 374 18.61 18.76 14.65
N ALA A 375 18.59 17.62 15.34
CA ALA A 375 18.03 17.43 16.68
C ALA A 375 18.92 18.07 17.77
N LEU A 376 19.21 19.36 17.61
CA LEU A 376 20.16 20.15 18.40
C LEU A 376 19.52 20.82 19.63
N THR A 377 18.19 20.79 19.74
CA THR A 377 17.47 21.27 20.93
C THR A 377 17.10 20.12 21.85
N GLU A 378 16.96 20.36 23.15
CA GLU A 378 16.55 19.34 24.12
C GLU A 378 15.21 18.69 23.73
N GLY A 379 14.27 19.48 23.22
CA GLY A 379 12.97 19.01 22.75
C GLY A 379 13.08 18.03 21.59
N LEU A 380 13.87 18.36 20.56
CA LEU A 380 14.08 17.48 19.40
C LEU A 380 14.91 16.25 19.77
N GLY A 381 15.95 16.41 20.60
CA GLY A 381 16.79 15.31 21.07
C GLY A 381 16.01 14.26 21.86
N LYS A 382 14.98 14.66 22.62
CA LYS A 382 14.09 13.73 23.34
C LYS A 382 13.18 12.91 22.43
N VAL A 383 12.90 13.36 21.21
CA VAL A 383 12.09 12.60 20.25
C VAL A 383 12.85 11.37 19.74
N GLY A 384 14.18 11.48 19.59
CA GLY A 384 15.08 10.38 19.22
C GLY A 384 15.07 9.99 17.74
N SER A 385 13.93 10.04 17.07
CA SER A 385 13.77 9.68 15.65
C SER A 385 12.74 10.58 14.97
N VAL A 386 12.94 10.93 13.70
CA VAL A 386 11.96 11.73 12.93
C VAL A 386 10.62 11.01 12.84
N HIS A 387 10.63 9.68 12.85
CA HIS A 387 9.44 8.82 12.77
C HIS A 387 8.58 8.83 14.03
N LEU A 388 9.12 9.34 15.14
CA LEU A 388 8.39 9.57 16.39
C LEU A 388 8.00 11.04 16.56
N SER A 389 8.41 11.91 15.62
CA SER A 389 8.08 13.32 15.64
C SER A 389 6.67 13.58 15.09
N ILE A 390 6.02 14.60 15.62
CA ILE A 390 4.73 15.06 15.09
C ILE A 390 4.99 15.77 13.76
N LEU A 391 4.19 15.46 12.74
CA LEU A 391 4.23 16.20 11.48
C LEU A 391 3.90 17.68 11.71
N PRO A 392 4.54 18.62 10.99
CA PRO A 392 4.20 20.03 11.11
C PRO A 392 2.75 20.30 10.74
N ASP A 393 2.09 21.16 11.50
CA ASP A 393 0.76 21.69 11.17
C ASP A 393 0.90 22.98 10.35
N ALA A 394 0.08 23.12 9.31
CA ALA A 394 -0.04 24.39 8.58
C ALA A 394 -0.67 25.45 9.50
N ARG A 395 -0.13 26.68 9.50
CA ARG A 395 -0.51 27.78 10.39
C ARG A 395 -1.04 29.01 9.68
#